data_AF-A0A6G7XLF5-F1
#
_entry.id   AF-A0A6G7XLF5-F1
#
_cell.length_a   1.000
_cell.length_b   1.000
_cell.length_c   1.000
_cell.angle_alpha   90.00
_cell.angle_beta   90.00
_cell.angle_gamma   90.00
#
_symmetry.space_group_name_H-M   'P 1'
#
loop_
_entity.id
_entity.type
_entity.pdbx_description
1 polymer ?
#
loop_
_entity_poly.entity_id
_entity_poly.type
_entity_poly.pdbx_seq_one_letter_code
_entity_poly.pdbx_strand_id
1 'polypeptide(L)'
;MAAPPKNPAWSVAAPVLGLVVLAATWNRELPVIAAALVGLVLAGAVMTAVHHAEMVAAKVGEPFGTLILAVAVTVIEVALILTLMLTTPDEAATLARDTAFAAVMIILTGVIGACLLAGTIKHHAQDFKADGASGAISGITVLVTLTLVLPAFTTSTNGATYTTAQLLVMSAIALTIYGVFVLVQTSRHRDYFLPDEAEGDAEAAAAHPEPSTTTARNSLLLLIACLVAVVGLSKTLSPNLKDVVSSLGAPASTVGVLIAVLVLAPETVAAMRAAAANRLQTSMNLAVGSGMASIGLTIPTIAVASLFLDVPLELGLGAPQIVLLTLAVFISGATVLLGRVTVLQGTVHLSVFAAFLFLAFVP
;
A
#
# COMPACT_ATOMS: atom_id res chain seq x y z
N MET A 1 -14.51 28.29 16.74
CA MET A 1 -13.25 27.78 16.15
C MET A 1 -12.87 26.50 16.90
N ALA A 2 -12.91 25.34 16.24
CA ALA A 2 -12.53 24.08 16.87
C ALA A 2 -11.03 24.10 17.23
N ALA A 3 -10.66 23.48 18.35
CA ALA A 3 -9.26 23.42 18.78
C ALA A 3 -8.44 22.64 17.73
N PRO A 4 -7.18 23.05 17.45
CA PRO A 4 -6.34 22.32 16.51
C PRO A 4 -6.13 20.89 16.99
N PRO A 5 -6.12 19.91 16.06
CA PRO A 5 -5.95 18.51 16.40
C PRO A 5 -4.63 18.31 17.14
N LYS A 6 -4.71 17.59 18.26
CA LYS A 6 -3.57 17.20 19.08
C LYS A 6 -3.31 15.71 18.89
N ASN A 7 -2.05 15.32 18.96
CA ASN A 7 -1.68 13.91 18.93
C ASN A 7 -2.29 13.22 20.16
N PRO A 8 -3.12 12.18 19.98
CA PRO A 8 -3.67 11.42 21.09
C PRO A 8 -2.54 10.70 21.86
N ALA A 9 -2.75 10.40 23.14
CA ALA A 9 -1.72 9.81 23.99
C ALA A 9 -1.18 8.48 23.43
N TRP A 10 -2.02 7.68 22.76
CA TRP A 10 -1.61 6.43 22.14
C TRP A 10 -0.61 6.63 21.00
N SER A 11 -0.74 7.70 20.20
CA SER A 11 0.16 7.94 19.07
C SER A 11 1.53 8.44 19.51
N VAL A 12 1.64 9.02 20.71
CA VAL A 12 2.94 9.36 21.31
C VAL A 12 3.56 8.16 22.04
N ALA A 13 2.74 7.31 22.66
CA ALA A 13 3.23 6.16 23.41
C ALA A 13 3.71 5.00 22.51
N ALA A 14 3.03 4.75 21.39
CA ALA A 14 3.34 3.61 20.52
C ALA A 14 4.77 3.66 19.90
N PRO A 15 5.29 4.79 19.40
CA PRO A 15 6.67 4.87 18.89
C PRO A 15 7.70 4.63 19.99
N VAL A 16 7.46 5.18 21.19
CA VAL A 16 8.34 4.98 22.35
C VAL A 16 8.34 3.52 22.79
N LEU A 17 7.15 2.90 22.88
CA LEU A 17 7.02 1.48 23.16
C LEU A 17 7.73 0.64 22.11
N GLY A 18 7.57 0.98 20.83
CA GLY A 18 8.27 0.32 19.71
C GLY A 18 9.78 0.36 19.86
N LEU A 19 10.35 1.52 20.20
CA LEU A 19 11.79 1.66 20.43
C LEU A 19 12.29 0.91 21.68
N VAL A 20 11.50 0.90 22.76
CA VAL A 20 11.83 0.17 24.00
C VAL A 20 11.80 -1.35 23.74
N VAL A 21 10.75 -1.84 23.09
CA VAL A 21 10.63 -3.24 22.70
C VAL A 21 11.78 -3.61 21.79
N LEU A 22 12.08 -2.77 20.80
CA LEU A 22 13.21 -2.98 19.90
C LEU A 22 14.52 -3.13 20.66
N ALA A 23 14.83 -2.22 21.58
CA ALA A 23 16.03 -2.30 22.40
C ALA A 23 16.06 -3.56 23.27
N ALA A 24 14.91 -4.00 23.79
CA ALA A 24 14.80 -5.20 24.62
C ALA A 24 14.94 -6.51 23.83
N THR A 25 14.55 -6.52 22.55
CA THR A 25 14.54 -7.71 21.70
C THR A 25 15.70 -7.75 20.70
N TRP A 26 16.50 -6.68 20.61
CA TRP A 26 17.58 -6.56 19.62
C TRP A 26 18.55 -7.74 19.71
N ASN A 27 18.75 -8.42 18.58
CA ASN A 27 19.67 -9.56 18.45
C ASN A 27 19.37 -10.73 19.42
N ARG A 28 18.09 -10.92 19.77
CA ARG A 28 17.62 -12.05 20.59
C ARG A 28 16.70 -12.94 19.79
N GLU A 29 16.81 -14.25 20.00
CA GLU A 29 15.79 -15.20 19.57
C GLU A 29 14.54 -15.02 20.44
N LEU A 30 13.38 -15.00 19.79
CA LEU A 30 12.11 -14.77 20.45
C LEU A 30 11.31 -16.06 20.49
N PRO A 31 10.81 -16.49 21.66
CA PRO A 31 9.78 -17.53 21.68
C PRO A 31 8.52 -17.02 20.99
N VAL A 32 7.70 -17.94 20.47
CA VAL A 32 6.48 -17.64 19.67
C VAL A 32 5.59 -16.57 20.30
N ILE A 33 5.35 -16.64 21.62
CA ILE A 33 4.51 -15.65 22.33
C ILE A 33 5.16 -14.26 22.32
N ALA A 34 6.47 -14.18 22.55
CA ALA A 34 7.18 -12.90 22.49
C ALA A 34 7.22 -12.34 21.07
N ALA A 35 7.43 -13.19 20.06
CA ALA A 35 7.35 -12.81 18.66
C ALA A 35 5.95 -12.28 18.28
N ALA A 36 4.88 -12.93 18.74
CA ALA A 36 3.51 -12.44 18.53
C ALA A 36 3.28 -11.05 19.15
N LEU A 37 3.78 -10.83 20.37
CA LEU A 37 3.70 -9.51 21.03
C LEU A 37 4.49 -8.44 20.27
N VAL A 38 5.71 -8.76 19.82
CA VAL A 38 6.52 -7.87 18.98
C VAL A 38 5.82 -7.57 17.66
N GLY A 39 5.12 -8.54 17.07
CA GLY A 39 4.28 -8.35 15.88
C GLY A 39 3.13 -7.36 16.10
N LEU A 40 2.46 -7.43 17.26
CA LEU A 40 1.43 -6.45 17.62
C LEU A 40 2.02 -5.04 17.81
N VAL A 41 3.20 -4.93 18.41
CA VAL A 41 3.91 -3.65 18.55
C VAL A 41 4.32 -3.09 17.19
N LEU A 42 4.82 -3.93 16.29
CA LEU A 42 5.13 -3.55 14.90
C LEU A 42 3.88 -3.01 14.19
N ALA A 43 2.75 -3.72 14.27
CA ALA A 43 1.49 -3.25 13.70
C ALA A 43 1.04 -1.91 14.27
N GLY A 44 1.13 -1.75 15.60
CA GLY A 44 0.86 -0.47 16.26
C GLY A 44 1.78 0.66 15.77
N ALA A 45 3.07 0.37 15.57
CA ALA A 45 4.05 1.33 15.06
C ALA A 45 3.75 1.76 13.62
N VAL A 46 3.36 0.83 12.74
CA VAL A 46 2.93 1.13 11.35
C VAL A 46 1.68 2.01 11.33
N MET A 47 0.63 1.63 12.08
CA MET A 47 -0.61 2.43 12.18
C MET A 47 -0.32 3.84 12.71
N THR A 48 0.59 3.97 13.68
CA THR A 48 0.99 5.26 14.26
C THR A 48 1.84 6.08 13.29
N ALA A 49 2.70 5.43 12.49
CA ALA A 49 3.49 6.08 11.45
C ALA A 49 2.57 6.76 10.42
N VAL A 50 1.56 6.05 9.93
CA VAL A 50 0.58 6.60 8.99
C VAL A 50 -0.17 7.78 9.61
N HIS A 51 -0.62 7.68 10.86
CA HIS A 51 -1.25 8.80 11.55
C HIS A 51 -0.33 10.04 11.62
N HIS A 52 0.96 9.87 11.93
CA HIS A 52 1.88 11.00 11.94
C HIS A 52 2.16 11.57 10.55
N ALA A 53 2.21 10.72 9.52
CA ALA A 53 2.28 11.16 8.13
C ALA A 53 1.05 11.99 7.73
N GLU A 54 -0.16 11.58 8.12
CA GLU A 54 -1.40 12.34 7.92
C GLU A 54 -1.34 13.71 8.60
N MET A 55 -0.82 13.79 9.83
CA MET A 55 -0.69 15.06 10.55
C MET A 55 0.30 16.03 9.87
N VAL A 56 1.37 15.50 9.27
CA VAL A 56 2.32 16.31 8.48
C VAL A 56 1.66 16.74 7.17
N ALA A 57 1.00 15.83 6.46
CA ALA A 57 0.28 16.09 5.22
C ALA A 57 -0.81 17.16 5.41
N ALA A 58 -1.61 17.06 6.48
CA ALA A 58 -2.66 18.00 6.82
C ALA A 58 -2.14 19.40 7.12
N LYS A 59 -0.91 19.53 7.67
CA LYS A 59 -0.28 20.84 7.89
C LYS A 59 0.18 21.49 6.58
N VAL A 60 0.63 20.69 5.63
CA VAL A 60 1.11 21.16 4.33
C VAL A 60 -0.07 21.57 3.43
N GLY A 61 -1.20 20.89 3.57
CA GLY A 61 -2.42 21.18 2.82
C GLY A 61 -2.37 20.64 1.39
N GLU A 62 -3.52 20.69 0.70
CA GLU A 62 -3.61 20.24 -0.68
C GLU A 62 -2.95 21.24 -1.65
N PRO A 63 -2.29 20.76 -2.72
CA PRO A 63 -2.18 19.36 -3.14
C PRO A 63 -1.01 18.57 -2.52
N PHE A 64 -0.01 19.24 -1.98
CA PHE A 64 1.26 18.63 -1.60
C PHE A 64 1.16 17.66 -0.41
N GLY A 65 0.15 17.85 0.47
CA GLY A 65 -0.14 16.95 1.58
C GLY A 65 -0.40 15.51 1.12
N THR A 66 -1.19 15.33 0.06
CA THR A 66 -1.49 14.00 -0.50
C THR A 66 -0.23 13.31 -1.01
N LEU A 67 0.67 14.06 -1.65
CA LEU A 67 1.96 13.54 -2.11
C LEU A 67 2.86 13.13 -0.93
N ILE A 68 2.91 13.95 0.13
CA ILE A 68 3.69 13.63 1.34
C ILE A 68 3.18 12.36 2.00
N LEU A 69 1.86 12.19 2.10
CA LEU A 69 1.26 10.98 2.65
C LEU A 69 1.66 9.75 1.83
N ALA A 70 1.49 9.81 0.50
CA ALA A 70 1.85 8.71 -0.40
C ALA A 70 3.34 8.33 -0.27
N VAL A 71 4.23 9.33 -0.29
CA VAL A 71 5.67 9.10 -0.11
C VAL A 71 5.98 8.49 1.26
N ALA A 72 5.34 8.97 2.34
CA ALA A 72 5.56 8.42 3.66
C ALA A 72 5.13 6.95 3.78
N VAL A 73 3.98 6.59 3.21
CA VAL A 73 3.50 5.19 3.17
C VAL A 73 4.46 4.33 2.34
N THR A 74 4.87 4.80 1.16
CA THR A 74 5.87 4.09 0.34
C THR A 74 7.20 3.91 1.08
N VAL A 75 7.66 4.91 1.85
CA VAL A 75 8.88 4.77 2.66
C VAL A 75 8.73 3.66 3.71
N ILE A 76 7.57 3.56 4.37
CA ILE A 76 7.28 2.45 5.31
C ILE A 76 7.36 1.10 4.57
N GLU A 77 6.70 1.00 3.42
CA GLU A 77 6.65 -0.22 2.59
C GLU A 77 8.05 -0.65 2.12
N VAL A 78 8.78 0.25 1.44
CA VAL A 78 10.12 0.00 0.92
C VAL A 78 11.08 -0.36 2.05
N ALA A 79 11.01 0.32 3.19
CA ALA A 79 11.89 0.03 4.32
C ALA A 79 11.65 -1.38 4.89
N LEU A 80 10.40 -1.84 4.96
CA LEU A 80 10.07 -3.21 5.35
C LEU A 80 10.60 -4.24 4.35
N ILE A 81 10.36 -4.01 3.05
CA ILE A 81 10.81 -4.92 1.98
C ILE A 81 12.34 -5.03 1.99
N LEU A 82 13.06 -3.90 1.95
CA LEU A 82 14.52 -3.88 1.92
C LEU A 82 15.12 -4.53 3.17
N THR A 83 14.54 -4.28 4.35
CA THR A 83 15.02 -4.90 5.58
C THR A 83 14.96 -6.42 5.49
N LEU A 84 13.85 -6.97 4.98
CA LEU A 84 13.69 -8.40 4.85
C LEU A 84 14.56 -9.01 3.75
N MET A 85 14.73 -8.32 2.63
CA MET A 85 15.69 -8.73 1.59
C MET A 85 17.11 -8.81 2.15
N LEU A 86 17.50 -7.88 3.03
CA LEU A 86 18.83 -7.87 3.66
C LEU A 86 18.99 -8.93 4.77
N THR A 87 17.90 -9.31 5.44
CA THR A 87 17.96 -10.31 6.53
C THR A 87 17.75 -11.74 6.05
N THR A 88 17.15 -11.92 4.87
CA THR A 88 16.77 -13.23 4.33
C THR A 88 17.27 -13.38 2.88
N PRO A 89 18.59 -13.51 2.66
CA PRO A 89 19.19 -13.48 1.32
C PRO A 89 18.65 -14.56 0.38
N ASP A 90 18.33 -15.75 0.92
CA ASP A 90 17.84 -16.89 0.14
C ASP A 90 16.48 -16.64 -0.53
N GLU A 91 15.68 -15.72 0.03
CA GLU A 91 14.33 -15.37 -0.45
C GLU A 91 14.26 -13.92 -0.97
N ALA A 92 15.39 -13.19 -0.90
CA ALA A 92 15.44 -11.77 -1.21
C ALA A 92 15.08 -11.48 -2.68
N ALA A 93 15.45 -12.38 -3.59
CA ALA A 93 15.31 -12.17 -5.03
C ALA A 93 13.86 -11.86 -5.44
N THR A 94 12.88 -12.57 -4.88
CA THR A 94 11.48 -12.44 -5.28
C THR A 94 10.62 -11.65 -4.29
N LEU A 95 11.12 -11.37 -3.09
CA LEU A 95 10.32 -10.77 -2.02
C LEU A 95 9.71 -9.41 -2.41
N ALA A 96 10.48 -8.56 -3.08
CA ALA A 96 10.00 -7.26 -3.56
C ALA A 96 8.86 -7.41 -4.58
N ARG A 97 9.02 -8.33 -5.53
CA ARG A 97 7.98 -8.69 -6.51
C ARG A 97 6.74 -9.21 -5.82
N ASP A 98 6.89 -10.18 -4.93
CA ASP A 98 5.78 -10.88 -4.30
C ASP A 98 4.98 -9.93 -3.39
N THR A 99 5.67 -9.01 -2.70
CA THR A 99 5.04 -7.95 -1.88
C THR A 99 4.28 -6.95 -2.76
N ALA A 100 4.89 -6.44 -3.83
CA ALA A 100 4.25 -5.48 -4.73
C ALA A 100 3.05 -6.08 -5.48
N PHE A 101 3.18 -7.33 -5.94
CA PHE A 101 2.07 -8.10 -6.52
C PHE A 101 0.94 -8.27 -5.50
N ALA A 102 1.26 -8.67 -4.27
CA ALA A 102 0.27 -8.82 -3.21
C ALA A 102 -0.43 -7.49 -2.90
N ALA A 103 0.30 -6.38 -2.83
CA ALA A 103 -0.27 -5.05 -2.61
C ALA A 103 -1.31 -4.70 -3.69
N VAL A 104 -0.98 -4.90 -4.97
CA VAL A 104 -1.94 -4.68 -6.07
C VAL A 104 -3.15 -5.59 -5.98
N MET A 105 -2.95 -6.88 -5.72
CA MET A 105 -4.06 -7.83 -5.60
C MET A 105 -4.97 -7.46 -4.43
N ILE A 106 -4.39 -7.14 -3.27
CA ILE A 106 -5.14 -6.68 -2.09
C ILE A 106 -5.93 -5.42 -2.43
N ILE A 107 -5.32 -4.43 -3.08
CA ILE A 107 -6.00 -3.17 -3.42
C ILE A 107 -7.13 -3.41 -4.42
N LEU A 108 -6.80 -4.02 -5.58
CA LEU A 108 -7.74 -4.16 -6.69
C LEU A 108 -8.89 -5.12 -6.38
N THR A 109 -8.65 -6.18 -5.62
CA THR A 109 -9.66 -7.24 -5.38
C THR A 109 -10.20 -7.25 -3.96
N GLY A 110 -9.32 -7.02 -2.97
CA GLY A 110 -9.70 -6.99 -1.55
C GLY A 110 -10.32 -5.66 -1.14
N VAL A 111 -9.55 -4.57 -1.21
CA VAL A 111 -9.95 -3.23 -0.73
C VAL A 111 -11.10 -2.70 -1.56
N ILE A 112 -10.99 -2.66 -2.89
CA ILE A 112 -12.10 -2.24 -3.76
C ILE A 112 -13.32 -3.12 -3.49
N GLY A 113 -13.19 -4.45 -3.53
CA GLY A 113 -14.30 -5.37 -3.27
C GLY A 113 -15.00 -5.15 -1.94
N ALA A 114 -14.24 -4.96 -0.85
CA ALA A 114 -14.74 -4.70 0.49
C ALA A 114 -15.43 -3.33 0.58
N CYS A 115 -14.89 -2.29 -0.07
CA CYS A 115 -15.50 -0.96 -0.12
C CYS A 115 -16.82 -0.99 -0.88
N LEU A 116 -16.86 -1.62 -2.05
CA LEU A 116 -18.08 -1.78 -2.85
C LEU A 116 -19.14 -2.56 -2.07
N LEU A 117 -18.77 -3.67 -1.43
CA LEU A 117 -19.70 -4.47 -0.64
C LEU A 117 -20.22 -3.69 0.58
N ALA A 118 -19.33 -3.05 1.35
CA ALA A 118 -19.72 -2.27 2.53
C ALA A 118 -20.64 -1.10 2.19
N GLY A 119 -20.37 -0.42 1.08
CA GLY A 119 -21.20 0.68 0.61
C GLY A 119 -22.56 0.21 0.06
N THR A 120 -22.58 -0.85 -0.75
CA THR A 120 -23.81 -1.35 -1.39
C THR A 120 -24.71 -2.19 -0.48
N ILE A 121 -24.18 -2.84 0.56
CA ILE A 121 -25.03 -3.49 1.59
C ILE A 121 -25.91 -2.45 2.29
N LYS A 122 -25.36 -1.25 2.56
CA LYS A 122 -26.07 -0.20 3.28
C LYS A 122 -26.93 0.67 2.36
N HIS A 123 -26.47 0.95 1.15
CA HIS A 123 -27.07 1.93 0.24
C HIS A 123 -27.67 1.32 -1.04
N HIS A 124 -27.64 -0.01 -1.18
CA HIS A 124 -28.08 -0.81 -2.34
C HIS A 124 -27.26 -0.61 -3.63
N ALA A 125 -27.10 0.63 -4.08
CA ALA A 125 -26.28 1.02 -5.22
C ALA A 125 -25.61 2.36 -4.93
N GLN A 126 -24.42 2.57 -5.52
CA GLN A 126 -23.68 3.83 -5.37
C GLN A 126 -23.10 4.26 -6.71
N ASP A 127 -23.07 5.56 -6.93
CA ASP A 127 -22.52 6.18 -8.12
C ASP A 127 -21.17 6.86 -7.80
N PHE A 128 -20.29 6.95 -8.79
CA PHE A 128 -19.02 7.67 -8.70
C PHE A 128 -18.52 8.07 -10.10
N LYS A 129 -17.57 8.99 -10.16
CA LYS A 129 -16.99 9.45 -11.42
C LYS A 129 -15.99 8.43 -11.95
N ALA A 130 -16.34 7.82 -13.08
CA ALA A 130 -15.51 6.83 -13.76
C ALA A 130 -14.20 7.43 -14.30
N ASP A 131 -14.15 8.72 -14.64
CA ASP A 131 -13.01 9.34 -15.33
C ASP A 131 -11.71 9.27 -14.52
N GLY A 132 -11.75 9.69 -13.24
CA GLY A 132 -10.57 9.66 -12.37
C GLY A 132 -10.10 8.24 -12.05
N ALA A 133 -11.05 7.34 -11.76
CA ALA A 133 -10.74 5.96 -11.41
C ALA A 133 -10.25 5.14 -12.62
N SER A 134 -10.80 5.36 -13.82
CA SER A 134 -10.45 4.59 -15.03
C SER A 134 -9.04 4.90 -15.51
N GLY A 135 -8.64 6.18 -15.45
CA GLY A 135 -7.26 6.59 -15.74
C GLY A 135 -6.26 5.96 -14.77
N ALA A 136 -6.61 5.88 -13.50
CA ALA A 136 -5.77 5.28 -12.47
C ALA A 136 -5.65 3.75 -12.62
N ILE A 137 -6.75 3.03 -12.90
CA ILE A 137 -6.69 1.58 -13.22
C ILE A 137 -5.87 1.31 -14.49
N SER A 138 -6.00 2.16 -15.51
CA SER A 138 -5.17 2.06 -16.73
C SER A 138 -3.68 2.27 -16.41
N GLY A 139 -3.37 3.25 -15.56
CA GLY A 139 -2.02 3.49 -15.04
C GLY A 139 -1.46 2.27 -14.30
N ILE A 140 -2.22 1.70 -13.35
CA ILE A 140 -1.84 0.48 -12.64
C ILE A 140 -1.59 -0.65 -13.64
N THR A 141 -2.47 -0.85 -14.63
CA THR A 141 -2.34 -1.91 -15.63
C THR A 141 -1.02 -1.79 -16.40
N VAL A 142 -0.66 -0.59 -16.85
CA VAL A 142 0.63 -0.36 -17.53
C VAL A 142 1.78 -0.61 -16.58
N LEU A 143 1.71 -0.06 -15.36
CA LEU A 143 2.77 -0.19 -14.35
C LEU A 143 3.05 -1.65 -14.01
N VAL A 144 2.04 -2.43 -13.65
CA VAL A 144 2.21 -3.86 -13.28
C VAL A 144 2.65 -4.70 -14.47
N THR A 145 2.19 -4.38 -15.68
CA THR A 145 2.61 -5.10 -16.88
C THR A 145 4.08 -4.87 -17.17
N LEU A 146 4.52 -3.61 -17.18
CA LEU A 146 5.91 -3.24 -17.48
C LEU A 146 6.88 -3.63 -16.37
N THR A 147 6.44 -3.62 -15.11
CA THR A 147 7.35 -3.91 -13.99
C THR A 147 7.35 -5.37 -13.57
N LEU A 148 6.19 -6.04 -13.58
CA LEU A 148 6.04 -7.38 -12.98
C LEU A 148 5.73 -8.48 -14.00
N VAL A 149 5.12 -8.18 -15.15
CA VAL A 149 4.77 -9.22 -16.15
C VAL A 149 5.86 -9.35 -17.22
N LEU A 150 6.23 -8.24 -17.85
CA LEU A 150 7.15 -8.20 -18.98
C LEU A 150 8.55 -8.79 -18.69
N PRO A 151 9.17 -8.68 -17.49
CA PRO A 151 10.46 -9.33 -17.23
C PRO A 151 10.43 -10.85 -17.42
N ALA A 152 9.28 -11.50 -17.24
CA ALA A 152 9.13 -12.95 -17.45
C ALA A 152 9.17 -13.37 -18.93
N PHE A 153 9.06 -12.41 -19.86
CA PHE A 153 9.01 -12.65 -21.30
C PHE A 153 10.21 -12.09 -22.07
N THR A 154 11.08 -11.32 -21.42
CA THR A 154 12.31 -10.81 -22.04
C THR A 154 13.39 -11.87 -22.11
N THR A 155 14.23 -11.82 -23.15
CA THR A 155 15.30 -12.81 -23.41
C THR A 155 16.71 -12.28 -23.15
N SER A 156 16.84 -11.04 -22.69
CA SER A 156 18.15 -10.37 -22.49
C SER A 156 18.91 -10.88 -21.26
N THR A 157 18.25 -11.59 -20.36
CA THR A 157 18.80 -12.16 -19.13
C THR A 157 18.30 -13.60 -18.97
N ASN A 158 19.06 -14.42 -18.24
CA ASN A 158 18.58 -15.73 -17.82
C ASN A 158 17.66 -15.57 -16.60
N GLY A 159 16.41 -16.00 -16.72
CA GLY A 159 15.39 -15.84 -15.68
C GLY A 159 14.54 -14.59 -15.84
N ALA A 160 13.56 -14.43 -14.95
CA ALA A 160 12.50 -13.42 -15.03
C ALA A 160 12.96 -12.04 -14.49
N THR A 161 14.09 -11.56 -15.01
CA THR A 161 14.79 -10.35 -14.54
C THR A 161 14.96 -9.33 -15.67
N TYR A 162 15.40 -8.13 -15.30
CA TYR A 162 15.82 -7.11 -16.27
C TYR A 162 17.32 -6.89 -16.22
N THR A 163 17.90 -6.57 -17.38
CA THR A 163 19.23 -5.93 -17.41
C THR A 163 19.18 -4.57 -16.70
N THR A 164 20.31 -4.06 -16.22
CA THR A 164 20.40 -2.74 -15.57
C THR A 164 19.78 -1.63 -16.44
N ALA A 165 20.04 -1.64 -17.75
CA ALA A 165 19.47 -0.67 -18.67
C ALA A 165 17.94 -0.77 -18.77
N GLN A 166 17.40 -1.98 -18.90
CA GLN A 166 15.94 -2.20 -18.90
C GLN A 166 15.31 -1.78 -17.58
N LEU A 167 15.92 -2.14 -16.45
CA LEU A 167 15.44 -1.80 -15.11
C LEU A 167 15.35 -0.28 -14.90
N LEU A 168 16.39 0.47 -15.28
CA LEU A 168 16.40 1.93 -15.19
C LEU A 168 15.35 2.59 -16.10
N VAL A 169 15.20 2.10 -17.33
CA VAL A 169 14.19 2.62 -18.26
C VAL A 169 12.77 2.33 -17.78
N MET A 170 12.49 1.10 -17.33
CA MET A 170 11.15 0.76 -16.80
C MET A 170 10.85 1.54 -15.51
N SER A 171 11.85 1.75 -14.66
CA SER A 171 11.72 2.59 -13.46
C SER A 171 11.41 4.05 -13.81
N ALA A 172 12.08 4.60 -14.83
CA ALA A 172 11.83 5.97 -15.29
C ALA A 172 10.42 6.12 -15.90
N ILE A 173 9.96 5.13 -16.68
CA ILE A 173 8.59 5.11 -17.23
C ILE A 173 7.57 5.04 -16.08
N ALA A 174 7.80 4.16 -15.08
CA ALA A 174 6.92 4.02 -13.94
C ALA A 174 6.79 5.32 -13.13
N LEU A 175 7.93 5.97 -12.84
CA LEU A 175 7.95 7.29 -12.18
C LEU A 175 7.26 8.37 -13.02
N THR A 176 7.37 8.31 -14.35
CA THR A 176 6.69 9.24 -15.26
C THR A 176 5.17 9.07 -15.18
N ILE A 177 4.69 7.83 -15.24
CA ILE A 177 3.25 7.52 -15.14
C ILE A 177 2.70 7.98 -13.78
N TYR A 178 3.40 7.66 -12.69
CA TYR A 178 3.00 8.11 -11.35
C TYR A 178 3.03 9.63 -11.22
N GLY A 179 4.09 10.29 -11.71
CA GLY A 179 4.21 11.75 -11.71
C GLY A 179 3.08 12.43 -12.48
N VAL A 180 2.73 11.93 -13.66
CA VAL A 180 1.58 12.42 -14.44
C VAL A 180 0.26 12.21 -13.69
N PHE A 181 0.06 11.04 -13.08
CA PHE A 181 -1.12 10.77 -12.25
C PHE A 181 -1.25 11.77 -11.10
N VAL A 182 -0.17 12.01 -10.35
CA VAL A 182 -0.15 13.01 -9.29
C VAL A 182 -0.47 14.40 -9.84
N LEU A 183 0.14 14.84 -10.95
CA LEU A 183 -0.11 16.15 -11.55
C LEU A 183 -1.57 16.34 -12.00
N VAL A 184 -2.18 15.29 -12.55
CA VAL A 184 -3.58 15.30 -12.95
C VAL A 184 -4.49 15.39 -11.72
N GLN A 185 -4.20 14.61 -10.67
CA GLN A 185 -4.94 14.60 -9.41
C GLN A 185 -4.84 15.94 -8.65
N THR A 186 -3.69 16.62 -8.75
CA THR A 186 -3.38 17.79 -7.92
C THR A 186 -3.63 19.15 -8.57
N SER A 187 -3.65 19.23 -9.91
CA SER A 187 -3.75 20.51 -10.60
C SER A 187 -4.70 20.50 -11.79
N ARG A 188 -4.48 19.65 -12.79
CA ARG A 188 -5.11 19.85 -14.11
C ARG A 188 -6.55 19.33 -14.24
N HIS A 189 -6.94 18.30 -13.49
CA HIS A 189 -8.29 17.71 -13.57
C HIS A 189 -8.79 17.25 -12.19
N ARG A 190 -8.59 18.08 -11.16
CA ARG A 190 -9.04 17.78 -9.79
C ARG A 190 -10.54 17.44 -9.71
N ASP A 191 -11.34 18.03 -10.59
CA ASP A 191 -12.80 17.83 -10.67
C ASP A 191 -13.22 16.40 -11.02
N TYR A 192 -12.31 15.60 -11.60
CA TYR A 192 -12.53 14.17 -11.85
C TYR A 192 -12.39 13.30 -10.59
N PHE A 193 -11.75 13.85 -9.55
CA PHE A 193 -11.52 13.18 -8.27
C PHE A 193 -12.41 13.74 -7.16
N LEU A 194 -13.01 14.92 -7.34
CA LEU A 194 -13.94 15.49 -6.37
C LEU A 194 -15.37 14.96 -6.59
N PRO A 195 -16.10 14.60 -5.52
CA PRO A 195 -17.54 14.35 -5.60
C PRO A 195 -18.27 15.53 -6.25
N ASP A 196 -19.39 15.29 -6.93
CA ASP A 196 -20.24 16.39 -7.40
C ASP A 196 -20.78 17.18 -6.20
N GLU A 197 -20.81 18.52 -6.31
CA GLU A 197 -21.19 19.48 -5.26
C GLU A 197 -22.67 19.34 -4.77
N ALA A 198 -23.38 18.28 -5.17
CA ALA A 198 -24.78 18.01 -4.86
C ALA A 198 -25.01 17.15 -3.59
N GLU A 199 -23.96 16.83 -2.81
CA GLU A 199 -24.10 16.28 -1.46
C GLU A 199 -23.56 17.28 -0.42
N GLY A 200 -24.32 18.35 -0.17
CA GLY A 200 -24.53 19.01 1.13
C GLY A 200 -23.38 19.37 2.09
N ASP A 201 -22.10 19.20 1.76
CA ASP A 201 -21.02 19.19 2.76
C ASP A 201 -19.73 19.89 2.29
N ALA A 202 -19.88 21.00 1.56
CA ALA A 202 -18.81 22.01 1.47
C ALA A 202 -18.39 22.54 2.87
N GLU A 203 -19.21 22.32 3.90
CA GLU A 203 -18.90 22.64 5.31
C GLU A 203 -18.06 21.56 6.03
N ALA A 204 -18.04 20.30 5.59
CA ALA A 204 -17.29 19.24 6.28
C ALA A 204 -15.81 19.16 5.87
N ALA A 205 -15.48 19.50 4.62
CA ALA A 205 -14.07 19.61 4.18
C ALA A 205 -13.39 20.89 4.70
N ALA A 206 -14.16 21.92 5.06
CA ALA A 206 -13.67 23.20 5.60
C ALA A 206 -13.53 23.24 7.13
N ALA A 207 -13.81 22.14 7.85
CA ALA A 207 -13.93 22.14 9.32
C ALA A 207 -12.92 21.25 10.06
N HIS A 208 -11.86 20.76 9.41
CA HIS A 208 -10.71 20.21 10.14
C HIS A 208 -9.70 21.32 10.42
N PRO A 209 -9.61 21.83 11.67
CA PRO A 209 -8.63 22.86 11.98
C PRO A 209 -7.23 22.33 11.67
N GLU A 210 -6.43 23.12 10.97
CA GLU A 210 -5.06 22.73 10.64
C GLU A 210 -4.26 22.39 11.91
N PRO A 211 -3.41 21.36 11.89
CA PRO A 211 -2.46 21.13 12.97
C PRO A 211 -1.61 22.37 13.24
N SER A 212 -1.26 22.61 14.50
CA SER A 212 -0.28 23.63 14.82
C SER A 212 1.10 23.25 14.25
N THR A 213 1.96 24.24 13.97
CA THR A 213 3.34 23.98 13.50
C THR A 213 4.13 23.11 14.48
N THR A 214 3.89 23.27 15.79
CA THR A 214 4.49 22.43 16.83
C THR A 214 3.99 21.00 16.76
N THR A 215 2.68 20.80 16.56
CA THR A 215 2.10 19.46 16.38
C THR A 215 2.68 18.78 15.16
N ALA A 216 2.75 19.47 14.02
CA ALA A 216 3.29 18.91 12.77
C ALA A 216 4.77 18.53 12.90
N ARG A 217 5.59 19.40 13.51
CA ARG A 217 7.01 19.09 13.78
C ARG A 217 7.17 17.90 14.71
N ASN A 218 6.37 17.82 15.78
CA ASN A 218 6.41 16.68 16.70
C ASN A 218 5.97 15.39 15.99
N SER A 219 4.95 15.44 15.14
CA SER A 219 4.53 14.30 14.31
C SER A 219 5.63 13.87 13.33
N LEU A 220 6.36 14.81 12.73
CA LEU A 220 7.51 14.46 11.87
C LEU A 220 8.60 13.71 12.65
N LEU A 221 8.94 14.16 13.86
CA LEU A 221 9.93 13.48 14.71
C LEU A 221 9.45 12.09 15.16
N LEU A 222 8.17 11.98 15.53
CA LEU A 222 7.56 10.70 15.92
C LEU A 222 7.41 9.75 14.73
N LEU A 223 7.18 10.26 13.51
CA LEU A 223 7.20 9.47 12.28
C LEU A 223 8.57 8.85 12.06
N ILE A 224 9.65 9.61 12.23
CA ILE A 224 11.02 9.08 12.13
C ILE A 224 11.26 8.00 13.20
N ALA A 225 10.82 8.24 14.44
CA ALA A 225 10.93 7.24 15.51
C ALA A 225 10.14 5.96 15.19
N CYS A 226 8.93 6.10 14.63
CA CYS A 226 8.13 4.99 14.11
C CYS A 226 8.89 4.21 13.03
N LEU A 227 9.49 4.89 12.06
CA LEU A 227 10.25 4.24 10.98
C LEU A 227 11.42 3.41 11.53
N VAL A 228 12.17 3.96 12.50
CA VAL A 228 13.25 3.22 13.17
C VAL A 228 12.70 1.99 13.90
N ALA A 229 11.60 2.14 14.63
CA ALA A 229 10.95 1.02 15.31
C ALA A 229 10.46 -0.03 14.31
N VAL A 230 9.76 0.36 13.24
CA VAL A 230 9.23 -0.53 12.20
C VAL A 230 10.33 -1.35 11.55
N VAL A 231 11.41 -0.70 11.11
CA VAL A 231 12.57 -1.36 10.49
C VAL A 231 13.27 -2.30 11.47
N GLY A 232 13.50 -1.87 12.70
CA GLY A 232 14.18 -2.70 13.69
C GLY A 232 13.34 -3.90 14.13
N LEU A 233 12.04 -3.70 14.36
CA LEU A 233 11.13 -4.75 14.80
C LEU A 233 10.87 -5.75 13.67
N SER A 234 10.75 -5.31 12.41
CA SER A 234 10.63 -6.23 11.27
C SER A 234 11.87 -7.10 11.10
N LYS A 235 13.08 -6.52 11.27
CA LYS A 235 14.33 -7.27 11.31
C LYS A 235 14.35 -8.33 12.42
N THR A 236 13.85 -7.97 13.61
CA THR A 236 13.81 -8.91 14.75
C THR A 236 12.80 -10.03 14.53
N LEU A 237 11.70 -9.74 13.84
CA LEU A 237 10.62 -10.70 13.56
C LEU A 237 10.88 -11.59 12.34
N SER A 238 11.79 -11.22 11.44
CA SER A 238 11.94 -11.93 10.17
C SER A 238 12.19 -13.44 10.30
N PRO A 239 13.02 -13.94 11.24
CA PRO A 239 13.19 -15.39 11.40
C PRO A 239 11.90 -16.08 11.87
N ASN A 240 11.21 -15.47 12.84
CA ASN A 240 9.95 -15.98 13.36
C ASN A 240 8.86 -16.02 12.28
N LEU A 241 8.81 -15.01 11.42
CA LEU A 241 7.84 -14.96 10.32
C LEU A 241 8.07 -16.12 9.34
N LYS A 242 9.35 -16.41 9.02
CA LYS A 242 9.74 -17.55 8.20
C LYS A 242 9.39 -18.89 8.86
N ASP A 243 9.68 -19.03 10.14
CA ASP A 243 9.35 -20.26 10.89
C ASP A 243 7.83 -20.52 10.89
N VAL A 244 7.02 -19.48 11.11
CA VAL A 244 5.56 -19.58 11.05
C VAL A 244 5.08 -19.97 9.66
N VAL A 245 5.52 -19.27 8.61
CA VAL A 245 5.13 -19.57 7.21
C VAL A 245 5.51 -21.00 6.84
N SER A 246 6.74 -21.42 7.15
CA SER A 246 7.20 -22.78 6.87
C SER A 246 6.44 -23.85 7.67
N SER A 247 6.07 -23.57 8.92
CA SER A 247 5.28 -24.50 9.76
C SER A 247 3.86 -24.71 9.23
N LEU A 248 3.32 -23.74 8.48
CA LEU A 248 2.03 -23.85 7.80
C LEU A 248 2.14 -24.57 6.44
N GLY A 249 3.35 -24.92 6.00
CA GLY A 249 3.61 -25.44 4.65
C GLY A 249 3.40 -24.41 3.55
N ALA A 250 3.32 -23.13 3.90
CA ALA A 250 3.06 -22.03 2.97
C ALA A 250 4.38 -21.57 2.28
N PRO A 251 4.32 -21.10 1.03
CA PRO A 251 5.49 -20.64 0.29
C PRO A 251 6.07 -19.32 0.84
N ALA A 252 7.34 -19.04 0.56
CA ALA A 252 8.01 -17.79 0.97
C ALA A 252 7.28 -16.52 0.47
N SER A 253 6.60 -16.59 -0.67
CA SER A 253 5.79 -15.50 -1.22
C SER A 253 4.65 -15.05 -0.28
N THR A 254 4.20 -15.91 0.64
CA THR A 254 3.21 -15.56 1.67
C THR A 254 3.72 -14.43 2.59
N VAL A 255 5.04 -14.34 2.82
CA VAL A 255 5.64 -13.25 3.59
C VAL A 255 5.33 -11.89 2.94
N GLY A 256 5.43 -11.80 1.62
CA GLY A 256 5.06 -10.60 0.86
C GLY A 256 3.59 -10.21 1.06
N VAL A 257 2.68 -11.19 1.11
CA VAL A 257 1.25 -10.95 1.39
C VAL A 257 1.04 -10.40 2.80
N LEU A 258 1.71 -10.96 3.81
CA LEU A 258 1.59 -10.50 5.20
C LEU A 258 2.08 -9.06 5.37
N ILE A 259 3.19 -8.70 4.71
CA ILE A 259 3.70 -7.32 4.70
C ILE A 259 2.71 -6.38 4.02
N ALA A 260 2.21 -6.76 2.85
CA ALA A 260 1.26 -5.93 2.10
C ALA A 260 -0.02 -5.68 2.89
N VAL A 261 -0.59 -6.72 3.54
CA VAL A 261 -1.76 -6.56 4.43
C VAL A 261 -1.45 -5.61 5.58
N LEU A 262 -0.28 -5.74 6.22
CA LEU A 262 0.12 -4.89 7.34
C LEU A 262 0.22 -3.41 6.95
N VAL A 263 0.86 -3.13 5.81
CA VAL A 263 1.09 -1.76 5.33
C VAL A 263 -0.19 -1.12 4.82
N LEU A 264 -1.06 -1.88 4.14
CA LEU A 264 -2.31 -1.38 3.55
C LEU A 264 -3.48 -1.33 4.53
N ALA A 265 -3.35 -1.90 5.72
CA ALA A 265 -4.42 -1.95 6.72
C ALA A 265 -5.01 -0.56 7.08
N PRO A 266 -4.22 0.49 7.39
CA PRO A 266 -4.75 1.81 7.71
C PRO A 266 -5.62 2.39 6.57
N GLU A 267 -5.13 2.30 5.34
CA GLU A 267 -5.82 2.82 4.15
C GLU A 267 -7.08 2.02 3.83
N THR A 268 -7.04 0.70 3.99
CA THR A 268 -8.20 -0.17 3.82
C THR A 268 -9.32 0.23 4.76
N VAL A 269 -9.01 0.47 6.04
CA VAL A 269 -9.99 0.92 7.03
C VAL A 269 -10.54 2.31 6.68
N ALA A 270 -9.70 3.23 6.24
CA ALA A 270 -10.12 4.56 5.83
C ALA A 270 -11.06 4.53 4.61
N ALA A 271 -10.70 3.76 3.58
CA ALA A 271 -11.49 3.59 2.37
C ALA A 271 -12.86 2.95 2.67
N MET A 272 -12.87 1.84 3.42
CA MET A 272 -14.12 1.17 3.82
C MET A 272 -15.07 2.09 4.61
N ARG A 273 -14.52 2.90 5.54
CA ARG A 273 -15.30 3.89 6.28
C ARG A 273 -15.90 4.95 5.36
N ALA A 274 -15.14 5.42 4.37
CA ALA A 274 -15.64 6.37 3.37
C ALA A 274 -16.78 5.76 2.55
N ALA A 275 -16.63 4.54 2.05
CA ALA A 275 -17.67 3.84 1.29
C ALA A 275 -18.96 3.64 2.10
N ALA A 276 -18.84 3.18 3.35
CA ALA A 276 -19.97 3.00 4.27
C ALA A 276 -20.69 4.32 4.64
N ALA A 277 -19.97 5.45 4.53
CA ALA A 277 -20.50 6.80 4.71
C ALA A 277 -21.09 7.41 3.43
N ASN A 278 -21.38 6.59 2.41
CA ASN A 278 -21.84 7.01 1.09
C ASN A 278 -20.84 7.81 0.24
N ARG A 279 -19.55 7.86 0.62
CA ARG A 279 -18.51 8.61 -0.10
C ARG A 279 -17.66 7.68 -0.95
N LEU A 280 -18.29 7.03 -1.92
CA LEU A 280 -17.61 6.02 -2.76
C LEU A 280 -16.46 6.62 -3.58
N GLN A 281 -16.62 7.84 -4.11
CA GLN A 281 -15.54 8.51 -4.83
C GLN A 281 -14.27 8.65 -3.97
N THR A 282 -14.41 9.12 -2.73
CA THR A 282 -13.29 9.23 -1.77
C THR A 282 -12.66 7.87 -1.51
N SER A 283 -13.48 6.85 -1.29
CA SER A 283 -13.01 5.47 -1.09
C SER A 283 -12.19 4.96 -2.27
N MET A 284 -12.68 5.17 -3.50
CA MET A 284 -11.99 4.74 -4.72
C MET A 284 -10.69 5.51 -4.95
N ASN A 285 -10.69 6.82 -4.71
CA ASN A 285 -9.48 7.63 -4.83
C ASN A 285 -8.39 7.18 -3.85
N LEU A 286 -8.76 6.86 -2.60
CA LEU A 286 -7.83 6.31 -1.60
C LEU A 286 -7.26 4.96 -2.07
N ALA A 287 -8.13 4.03 -2.48
CA ALA A 287 -7.70 2.69 -2.88
C ALA A 287 -6.82 2.71 -4.14
N VAL A 288 -7.27 3.35 -5.23
CA VAL A 288 -6.52 3.33 -6.50
C VAL A 288 -5.30 4.25 -6.44
N GLY A 289 -5.36 5.35 -5.68
CA GLY A 289 -4.20 6.20 -5.41
C GLY A 289 -3.08 5.46 -4.68
N SER A 290 -3.44 4.67 -3.65
CA SER A 290 -2.51 3.77 -2.96
C SER A 290 -1.89 2.75 -3.91
N GLY A 291 -2.69 2.12 -4.78
CA GLY A 291 -2.18 1.15 -5.76
C GLY A 291 -1.20 1.74 -6.77
N MET A 292 -1.49 2.96 -7.25
CA MET A 292 -0.59 3.71 -8.11
C MET A 292 0.74 4.02 -7.41
N ALA A 293 0.73 4.42 -6.14
CA ALA A 293 1.94 4.69 -5.37
C ALA A 293 2.74 3.39 -5.09
N SER A 294 2.05 2.33 -4.65
CA SER A 294 2.66 1.04 -4.26
C SER A 294 3.38 0.32 -5.40
N ILE A 295 3.06 0.61 -6.66
CA ILE A 295 3.85 0.12 -7.81
C ILE A 295 4.74 1.24 -8.36
N GLY A 296 4.16 2.42 -8.61
CA GLY A 296 4.79 3.52 -9.33
C GLY A 296 5.94 4.19 -8.59
N LEU A 297 6.01 4.05 -7.26
CA LEU A 297 7.12 4.53 -6.43
C LEU A 297 7.96 3.39 -5.84
N THR A 298 7.33 2.34 -5.33
CA THR A 298 8.02 1.25 -4.61
C THR A 298 8.97 0.47 -5.50
N ILE A 299 8.53 0.02 -6.68
CA ILE A 299 9.38 -0.75 -7.60
C ILE A 299 10.58 0.07 -8.09
N PRO A 300 10.42 1.32 -8.59
CA PRO A 300 11.56 2.16 -8.93
C PRO A 300 12.54 2.39 -7.78
N THR A 301 12.03 2.58 -6.56
CA THR A 301 12.88 2.80 -5.38
C THR A 301 13.70 1.56 -5.05
N ILE A 302 13.06 0.38 -5.05
CA ILE A 302 13.74 -0.90 -4.80
C ILE A 302 14.73 -1.21 -5.93
N ALA A 303 14.38 -0.94 -7.18
CA ALA A 303 15.26 -1.12 -8.33
C ALA A 303 16.56 -0.30 -8.21
N VAL A 304 16.46 0.94 -7.76
CA VAL A 304 17.64 1.77 -7.49
C VAL A 304 18.40 1.24 -6.28
N ALA A 305 17.71 0.90 -5.19
CA ALA A 305 18.34 0.38 -3.98
C ALA A 305 19.07 -0.95 -4.22
N SER A 306 18.52 -1.86 -5.02
CA SER A 306 19.12 -3.16 -5.32
C SER A 306 20.43 -3.02 -6.08
N LEU A 307 20.56 -2.00 -6.95
CA LEU A 307 21.81 -1.70 -7.65
C LEU A 307 22.90 -1.18 -6.70
N PHE A 308 22.54 -0.43 -5.66
CA PHE A 308 23.50 0.07 -4.67
C PHE A 308 23.88 -0.98 -3.62
N LEU A 309 22.94 -1.85 -3.26
CA LEU A 309 23.12 -2.86 -2.21
C LEU A 309 23.59 -4.22 -2.75
N ASP A 310 23.70 -4.35 -4.08
CA ASP A 310 24.07 -5.60 -4.79
C ASP A 310 23.19 -6.80 -4.39
N VAL A 311 21.89 -6.55 -4.25
CA VAL A 311 20.89 -7.57 -3.87
C VAL A 311 20.21 -8.08 -5.14
N PRO A 312 20.04 -9.41 -5.32
CA PRO A 312 19.32 -9.95 -6.47
C PRO A 312 17.88 -9.44 -6.49
N LEU A 313 17.38 -9.12 -7.69
CA LEU A 313 16.02 -8.64 -7.89
C LEU A 313 15.37 -9.33 -9.10
N GLU A 314 14.43 -10.22 -8.81
CA GLU A 314 13.59 -10.91 -9.78
C GLU A 314 12.18 -10.34 -9.72
N LEU A 315 11.82 -9.57 -10.76
CA LEU A 315 10.53 -8.88 -10.84
C LEU A 315 9.47 -9.66 -11.60
N GLY A 316 9.86 -10.57 -12.50
CA GLY A 316 8.90 -11.25 -13.36
C GLY A 316 8.05 -12.26 -12.60
N LEU A 317 6.73 -12.19 -12.80
CA LEU A 317 5.73 -13.04 -12.16
C LEU A 317 5.63 -14.43 -12.81
N GLY A 318 5.24 -15.41 -12.00
CA GLY A 318 4.87 -16.74 -12.48
C GLY A 318 3.51 -16.77 -13.18
N ALA A 319 3.22 -17.85 -13.88
CA ALA A 319 1.99 -17.99 -14.67
C ALA A 319 0.69 -17.83 -13.85
N PRO A 320 0.54 -18.46 -12.65
CA PRO A 320 -0.67 -18.26 -11.84
C PRO A 320 -0.86 -16.80 -11.42
N GLN A 321 0.23 -16.11 -11.04
CA GLN A 321 0.19 -14.71 -10.65
C GLN A 321 -0.20 -13.80 -11.83
N ILE A 322 0.31 -14.06 -13.03
CA ILE A 322 -0.06 -13.33 -14.25
C ILE A 322 -1.55 -13.49 -14.56
N VAL A 323 -2.10 -14.71 -14.44
CA VAL A 323 -3.52 -14.98 -14.67
C VAL A 323 -4.40 -14.20 -13.68
N LEU A 324 -4.07 -14.28 -12.39
CA LEU A 324 -4.80 -13.55 -11.34
C LEU A 324 -4.70 -12.04 -11.51
N LEU A 325 -3.51 -11.51 -11.82
CA LEU A 325 -3.29 -10.09 -12.06
C LEU A 325 -4.11 -9.60 -13.26
N THR A 326 -4.09 -10.36 -14.36
CA THR A 326 -4.85 -10.05 -15.57
C THR A 326 -6.35 -10.02 -15.28
N LEU A 327 -6.86 -11.00 -14.52
CA LEU A 327 -8.25 -11.02 -14.10
C LEU A 327 -8.57 -9.82 -13.21
N ALA A 328 -7.72 -9.49 -12.24
CA ALA A 328 -7.91 -8.38 -11.31
C ALA A 328 -7.98 -7.02 -12.02
N VAL A 329 -7.05 -6.72 -12.93
CA VAL A 329 -7.08 -5.46 -13.70
C VAL A 329 -8.27 -5.39 -14.65
N PHE A 330 -8.63 -6.52 -15.27
CA PHE A 330 -9.78 -6.61 -16.17
C PHE A 330 -11.10 -6.30 -15.46
N ILE A 331 -11.37 -6.99 -14.33
CA ILE A 331 -12.61 -6.73 -13.58
C ILE A 331 -12.62 -5.33 -12.97
N SER A 332 -11.47 -4.81 -12.52
CA SER A 332 -11.38 -3.46 -11.96
C SER A 332 -11.69 -2.41 -13.02
N GLY A 333 -11.18 -2.58 -14.24
CA GLY A 333 -11.51 -1.72 -15.37
C GLY A 333 -13.00 -1.78 -15.71
N ALA A 334 -13.56 -2.98 -15.81
CA ALA A 334 -14.99 -3.16 -16.11
C ALA A 334 -15.91 -2.54 -15.04
N THR A 335 -15.57 -2.70 -13.76
CA THR A 335 -16.31 -2.11 -12.64
C THR A 335 -16.31 -0.59 -12.69
N VAL A 336 -15.17 0.01 -13.04
CA VAL A 336 -15.03 1.47 -13.06
C VAL A 336 -15.72 2.11 -14.26
N LEU A 337 -15.70 1.47 -15.43
CA LEU A 337 -16.33 1.98 -16.65
C LEU A 337 -17.83 2.26 -16.50
N LEU A 338 -18.51 1.54 -15.61
CA LEU A 338 -19.95 1.66 -15.43
C LEU A 338 -20.36 2.89 -14.62
N GLY A 339 -19.47 3.48 -13.82
CA GLY A 339 -19.76 4.63 -12.93
C GLY A 339 -20.79 4.34 -11.83
N ARG A 340 -21.37 3.14 -11.79
CA ARG A 340 -22.39 2.69 -10.85
C ARG A 340 -22.13 1.26 -10.41
N VAL A 341 -22.21 1.02 -9.11
CA VAL A 341 -21.85 -0.27 -8.50
C VAL A 341 -23.02 -0.85 -7.70
N THR A 342 -23.05 -2.18 -7.67
CA THR A 342 -23.99 -2.97 -6.87
C THR A 342 -23.21 -4.03 -6.08
N VAL A 343 -23.90 -4.73 -5.18
CA VAL A 343 -23.36 -5.85 -4.40
C VAL A 343 -22.63 -6.87 -5.28
N LEU A 344 -23.10 -7.11 -6.51
CA LEU A 344 -22.48 -8.08 -7.42
C LEU A 344 -21.02 -7.74 -7.72
N GLN A 345 -20.70 -6.47 -7.98
CA GLN A 345 -19.32 -6.06 -8.27
C GLN A 345 -18.41 -6.27 -7.05
N GLY A 346 -18.89 -5.92 -5.86
CA GLY A 346 -18.16 -6.20 -4.62
C GLY A 346 -17.87 -7.70 -4.44
N THR A 347 -18.87 -8.55 -4.67
CA THR A 347 -18.72 -10.02 -4.58
C THR A 347 -17.75 -10.58 -5.62
N VAL A 348 -17.79 -10.09 -6.86
CA VAL A 348 -16.87 -10.54 -7.94
C VAL A 348 -15.42 -10.23 -7.55
N HIS A 349 -15.14 -9.00 -7.10
CA HIS A 349 -13.81 -8.61 -6.64
C HIS A 349 -13.33 -9.46 -5.45
N LEU A 350 -14.18 -9.64 -4.43
CA LEU A 350 -13.84 -10.45 -3.26
C LEU A 350 -13.65 -11.94 -3.58
N SER A 351 -14.32 -12.46 -4.62
CA SER A 351 -14.13 -13.84 -5.06
C SER A 351 -12.73 -14.05 -5.65
N VAL A 352 -12.24 -13.08 -6.43
CA VAL A 352 -10.85 -13.09 -6.92
C VAL A 352 -9.86 -12.90 -5.78
N PHE A 353 -10.17 -12.05 -4.81
CA PHE A 353 -9.33 -11.87 -3.61
C PHE A 353 -9.21 -13.16 -2.80
N ALA A 354 -10.33 -13.88 -2.60
CA ALA A 354 -10.33 -15.18 -1.92
C ALA A 354 -9.50 -16.22 -2.66
N ALA A 355 -9.60 -16.27 -4.00
CA ALA A 355 -8.76 -17.16 -4.82
C ALA A 355 -7.27 -16.80 -4.73
N PHE A 356 -6.93 -15.50 -4.77
CA PHE A 356 -5.57 -15.01 -4.56
C PHE A 356 -5.01 -15.41 -3.20
N LEU A 357 -5.76 -15.17 -2.11
CA LEU A 357 -5.33 -15.57 -0.77
C LEU A 357 -5.17 -17.09 -0.69
N PHE A 358 -6.12 -17.86 -1.21
CA PHE A 358 -6.01 -19.32 -1.20
C PHE A 358 -4.73 -19.78 -1.90
N LEU A 359 -4.47 -19.31 -3.12
CA LEU A 359 -3.27 -19.67 -3.89
C LEU A 359 -1.96 -19.11 -3.30
N ALA A 360 -2.03 -18.03 -2.52
CA ALA A 360 -0.86 -17.50 -1.82
C ALA A 360 -0.40 -18.38 -0.64
N PHE A 361 -1.32 -19.14 -0.03
CA PHE A 361 -1.00 -20.08 1.06
C PHE A 361 -0.93 -21.53 0.57
N VAL A 362 -1.69 -21.87 -0.47
CA VAL A 362 -1.84 -23.21 -1.07
C VAL A 362 -1.73 -23.08 -2.60
N PRO A 363 -0.50 -22.99 -3.14
CA PRO A 363 -0.24 -22.65 -4.55
C PRO A 363 -0.66 -23.71 -5.58
#